data_AF-A0A838NYA2-F1
#
_entry.id   AF-A0A838NYA2-F1
#
_cell.length_a   1.000
_cell.length_b   1.000
_cell.length_c   1.000
_cell.angle_alpha   90.00
_cell.angle_beta   90.00
_cell.angle_gamma   90.00
#
_symmetry.space_group_name_H-M   'P 1'
#
loop_
_entity.id
_entity.type
_entity.pdbx_description
1 polymer ?
#
loop_
_entity_poly.entity_id
_entity_poly.type
_entity_poly.pdbx_seq_one_letter_code
_entity_poly.pdbx_strand_id
1 'polypeptide(L)'
;MAVAGTLMAGTAAAQGEMQPAKMDRAQMEKMSAGWPAAAREAVKFMTGKYGPPAAMTSEMAVWGKTGPWKRTVVYSREYPHEFPMHHTDVMQQWIDYKAPPEMYDELATYDGSVVLERTSGEISARCDKEGANFLALNLANDIVTGKQTVAGARKMYGEQITAMKAKRPAPYTEKLVFQVPTGRTGDPDRPIAAAEMSR
;
A
#
# COMPACT_ATOMS: atom_id res chain seq x y z
N MET A 1 29.65 -39.65 -56.81
CA MET A 1 29.00 -40.13 -55.57
C MET A 1 29.20 -39.08 -54.51
N ALA A 2 28.17 -38.29 -54.21
CA ALA A 2 28.17 -37.30 -53.14
C ALA A 2 26.99 -37.60 -52.22
N VAL A 3 27.29 -37.79 -50.94
CA VAL A 3 26.36 -38.24 -49.90
C VAL A 3 25.49 -37.05 -49.48
N ALA A 4 24.18 -37.20 -49.61
CA ALA A 4 23.20 -36.26 -49.09
C ALA A 4 23.07 -36.42 -47.56
N GLY A 5 23.47 -35.41 -46.81
CA GLY A 5 23.26 -35.32 -45.36
C GLY A 5 21.93 -34.63 -45.06
N THR A 6 20.96 -35.39 -44.55
CA THR A 6 19.69 -34.86 -44.03
C THR A 6 19.88 -34.33 -42.62
N LEU A 7 19.72 -33.02 -42.43
CA LEU A 7 19.62 -32.39 -41.11
C LEU A 7 18.23 -32.66 -40.52
N MET A 8 18.17 -33.47 -39.47
CA MET A 8 16.99 -33.61 -38.62
C MET A 8 16.84 -32.34 -37.76
N ALA A 9 15.78 -31.57 -38.00
CA ALA A 9 15.40 -30.46 -37.13
C ALA A 9 14.81 -31.02 -35.82
N GLY A 10 15.54 -30.85 -34.73
CA GLY A 10 15.04 -31.13 -33.38
C GLY A 10 13.98 -30.11 -32.98
N THR A 11 12.80 -30.58 -32.59
CA THR A 11 11.72 -29.75 -32.05
C THR A 11 12.07 -29.32 -30.63
N ALA A 12 12.30 -28.02 -30.43
CA ALA A 12 12.38 -27.44 -29.09
C ALA A 12 10.98 -27.46 -28.46
N ALA A 13 10.81 -28.26 -27.41
CA ALA A 13 9.60 -28.27 -26.61
C ALA A 13 9.42 -26.91 -25.92
N ALA A 14 8.31 -26.23 -26.21
CA ALA A 14 7.90 -25.03 -25.51
C ALA A 14 7.65 -25.38 -24.03
N GLN A 15 8.51 -24.89 -23.14
CA GLN A 15 8.23 -24.86 -21.71
C GLN A 15 7.09 -23.85 -21.52
N GLY A 16 5.87 -24.35 -21.34
CA GLY A 16 4.73 -23.53 -20.98
C GLY A 16 5.02 -22.82 -19.67
N GLU A 17 4.98 -21.49 -19.66
CA GLU A 17 4.98 -20.69 -18.44
C GLU A 17 3.78 -21.15 -17.59
N MET A 18 4.07 -21.90 -16.53
CA MET A 18 3.07 -22.32 -15.57
C MET A 18 2.64 -21.06 -14.81
N GLN A 19 1.54 -20.44 -15.23
CA GLN A 19 0.94 -19.34 -14.48
C GLN A 19 0.71 -19.83 -13.04
N PRO A 20 1.19 -19.10 -12.01
CA PRO A 20 0.98 -19.51 -10.64
C PRO A 20 -0.52 -19.69 -10.41
N ALA A 21 -0.91 -20.84 -9.87
CA ALA A 21 -2.30 -21.15 -9.58
C ALA A 21 -2.87 -20.02 -8.69
N LYS A 22 -4.00 -19.44 -9.11
CA LYS A 22 -4.69 -18.44 -8.30
C LYS A 22 -5.04 -19.06 -6.95
N MET A 23 -4.62 -18.41 -5.87
CA MET A 23 -4.89 -18.87 -4.51
C MET A 23 -6.41 -18.92 -4.28
N ASP A 24 -6.90 -20.08 -3.84
CA ASP A 24 -8.33 -20.24 -3.57
C ASP A 24 -8.71 -19.81 -2.15
N ARG A 25 -10.02 -19.69 -1.91
CA ARG A 25 -10.54 -19.22 -0.62
C ARG A 25 -10.20 -20.15 0.55
N ALA A 26 -10.24 -21.46 0.35
CA ALA A 26 -9.97 -22.42 1.41
C ALA A 26 -8.49 -22.37 1.82
N GLN A 27 -7.59 -22.19 0.87
CA GLN A 27 -6.17 -21.98 1.12
C GLN A 27 -5.93 -20.69 1.91
N MET A 28 -6.53 -19.57 1.54
CA MET A 28 -6.42 -18.30 2.27
C MET A 28 -6.94 -18.41 3.71
N GLU A 29 -8.11 -19.04 3.90
CA GLU A 29 -8.69 -19.25 5.23
C GLU A 29 -7.78 -20.13 6.11
N LYS A 30 -7.20 -21.19 5.54
CA LYS A 30 -6.22 -22.03 6.25
C LYS A 30 -4.96 -21.25 6.64
N MET A 31 -4.42 -20.42 5.74
CA MET A 31 -3.18 -19.67 5.98
C MET A 31 -3.36 -18.52 6.98
N SER A 32 -4.56 -17.92 7.03
CA SER A 32 -4.89 -16.82 7.95
C SER A 32 -5.60 -17.26 9.23
N ALA A 33 -5.79 -18.56 9.47
CA ALA A 33 -6.55 -19.07 10.61
C ALA A 33 -6.06 -18.51 11.96
N GLY A 34 -4.73 -18.41 12.14
CA GLY A 34 -4.10 -17.89 13.35
C GLY A 34 -3.95 -16.37 13.42
N TRP A 35 -4.38 -15.62 12.40
CA TRP A 35 -4.23 -14.16 12.37
C TRP A 35 -5.26 -13.46 13.27
N PRO A 36 -4.98 -12.24 13.75
CA PRO A 36 -5.95 -11.41 14.45
C PRO A 36 -7.23 -11.20 13.65
N ALA A 37 -8.34 -10.99 14.35
CA ALA A 37 -9.65 -10.80 13.71
C ALA A 37 -9.66 -9.64 12.71
N ALA A 38 -9.04 -8.51 13.06
CA ALA A 38 -8.93 -7.35 12.18
C ALA A 38 -8.19 -7.70 10.87
N ALA A 39 -7.09 -8.44 10.95
CA ALA A 39 -6.33 -8.85 9.77
C ALA A 39 -7.13 -9.80 8.87
N ARG A 40 -7.85 -10.77 9.44
CA ARG A 40 -8.71 -11.67 8.67
C ARG A 40 -9.85 -10.94 7.97
N GLU A 41 -10.49 -9.99 8.66
CA GLU A 41 -11.54 -9.16 8.04
C GLU A 41 -10.96 -8.25 6.95
N ALA A 42 -9.76 -7.70 7.12
CA ALA A 42 -9.07 -6.94 6.07
C ALA A 42 -8.76 -7.82 4.84
N VAL A 43 -8.23 -9.04 5.02
CA VAL A 43 -8.02 -10.00 3.91
C VAL A 43 -9.33 -10.30 3.18
N LYS A 44 -10.40 -10.58 3.93
CA LYS A 44 -11.72 -10.87 3.36
C LYS A 44 -12.29 -9.68 2.59
N PHE A 45 -12.17 -8.47 3.14
CA PHE A 45 -12.59 -7.24 2.47
C PHE A 45 -11.82 -7.01 1.16
N MET A 46 -10.48 -7.06 1.22
CA MET A 46 -9.63 -6.87 0.05
C MET A 46 -9.87 -7.95 -1.01
N THR A 47 -10.06 -9.21 -0.59
CA THR A 47 -10.43 -10.31 -1.48
C THR A 47 -11.77 -10.08 -2.16
N GLY A 48 -12.77 -9.63 -1.40
CA GLY A 48 -14.10 -9.34 -1.94
C GLY A 48 -14.09 -8.19 -2.94
N LYS A 49 -13.25 -7.18 -2.72
CA LYS A 49 -13.19 -5.98 -3.57
C LYS A 49 -12.28 -6.12 -4.78
N TYR A 50 -11.12 -6.77 -4.62
CA TYR A 50 -10.04 -6.79 -5.60
C TYR A 50 -9.64 -8.19 -6.08
N GLY A 51 -10.30 -9.24 -5.58
CA GLY A 51 -9.93 -10.63 -5.85
C GLY A 51 -8.81 -11.13 -4.94
N PRO A 52 -8.36 -12.39 -5.10
CA PRO A 52 -7.36 -13.00 -4.23
C PRO A 52 -6.03 -12.23 -4.27
N PRO A 53 -5.22 -12.27 -3.19
CA PRO A 53 -3.90 -11.66 -3.16
C PRO A 53 -2.99 -12.31 -4.21
N ALA A 54 -2.03 -11.54 -4.72
CA ALA A 54 -1.01 -12.02 -5.64
C ALA A 54 -0.03 -12.98 -4.94
N ALA A 55 0.21 -12.78 -3.66
CA ALA A 55 1.00 -13.67 -2.82
C ALA A 55 0.50 -13.64 -1.37
N MET A 56 0.61 -14.77 -0.68
CA MET A 56 0.31 -14.87 0.75
C MET A 56 1.33 -15.79 1.41
N THR A 57 1.73 -15.45 2.63
CA THR A 57 2.57 -16.27 3.51
C THR A 57 1.84 -16.50 4.83
N SER A 58 2.48 -17.15 5.79
CA SER A 58 1.97 -17.20 7.17
C SER A 58 1.91 -15.83 7.85
N GLU A 59 2.59 -14.81 7.31
CA GLU A 59 2.77 -13.53 7.97
C GLU A 59 2.09 -12.35 7.26
N MET A 60 1.85 -12.45 5.94
CA MET A 60 1.27 -11.35 5.17
C MET A 60 0.53 -11.83 3.91
N ALA A 61 -0.41 -11.01 3.44
CA ALA A 61 -1.10 -11.14 2.17
C ALA A 61 -0.88 -9.88 1.35
N VAL A 62 -0.47 -10.04 0.09
CA VAL A 62 0.00 -8.96 -0.77
C VAL A 62 -0.86 -8.87 -2.02
N TRP A 63 -1.43 -7.69 -2.25
CA TRP A 63 -2.00 -7.29 -3.52
C TRP A 63 -1.02 -6.35 -4.22
N GLY A 64 -0.79 -6.59 -5.52
CA GLY A 64 -0.07 -5.66 -6.38
C GLY A 64 -0.90 -4.41 -6.69
N LYS A 65 -0.81 -3.93 -7.93
CA LYS A 65 -1.59 -2.77 -8.37
C LYS A 65 -3.08 -3.10 -8.39
N THR A 66 -3.87 -2.46 -7.52
CA THR A 66 -5.33 -2.64 -7.41
C THR A 66 -6.01 -1.31 -7.09
N GLY A 67 -7.01 -0.90 -7.89
CA GLY A 67 -7.64 0.40 -7.72
C GLY A 67 -6.61 1.54 -7.81
N PRO A 68 -6.59 2.50 -6.86
CA PRO A 68 -5.59 3.56 -6.83
C PRO A 68 -4.26 3.13 -6.19
N TRP A 69 -4.21 1.94 -5.61
CA TRP A 69 -3.07 1.48 -4.81
C TRP A 69 -1.97 0.93 -5.70
N LYS A 70 -0.73 1.35 -5.42
CA LYS A 70 0.46 0.75 -6.00
C LYS A 70 0.65 -0.69 -5.49
N ARG A 71 0.38 -0.89 -4.19
CA ARG A 71 0.28 -2.18 -3.52
C ARG A 71 -0.55 -2.06 -2.25
N THR A 72 -1.09 -3.18 -1.80
CA THR A 72 -1.67 -3.34 -0.45
C THR A 72 -1.04 -4.55 0.22
N VAL A 73 -0.68 -4.41 1.49
CA VAL A 73 -0.20 -5.52 2.32
C VAL A 73 -1.05 -5.60 3.58
N VAL A 74 -1.62 -6.77 3.84
CA VAL A 74 -2.27 -7.10 5.11
C VAL A 74 -1.33 -8.00 5.90
N TYR A 75 -1.10 -7.67 7.16
CA TYR A 75 -0.16 -8.35 8.05
C TYR A 75 -0.90 -9.17 9.11
N SER A 76 -0.31 -10.31 9.46
CA SER A 76 -0.69 -11.12 10.63
C SER A 76 -0.37 -10.43 11.96
N ARG A 77 0.60 -9.50 11.97
CA ARG A 77 0.99 -8.74 13.15
C ARG A 77 0.23 -7.42 13.20
N GLU A 78 -0.41 -7.18 14.35
CA GLU A 78 -1.10 -5.94 14.67
C GLU A 78 -0.22 -5.01 15.52
N TYR A 79 -0.45 -3.70 15.39
CA TYR A 79 0.13 -2.68 16.25
C TYR A 79 -1.00 -1.82 16.81
N PRO A 80 -1.04 -1.55 18.12
CA PRO A 80 -2.03 -0.63 18.69
C PRO A 80 -1.86 0.78 18.10
N HIS A 81 -2.98 1.42 17.78
CA HIS A 81 -3.03 2.77 17.26
C HIS A 81 -4.15 3.55 17.95
N GLU A 82 -3.78 4.65 18.62
CA GLU A 82 -4.70 5.43 19.48
C GLU A 82 -5.40 6.60 18.77
N PHE A 83 -5.05 6.87 17.52
CA PHE A 83 -5.59 7.99 16.75
C PHE A 83 -6.45 7.50 15.57
N PRO A 84 -7.62 8.09 15.30
CA PRO A 84 -8.34 9.08 16.11
C PRO A 84 -9.04 8.45 17.33
N MET A 85 -9.06 7.12 17.39
CA MET A 85 -9.55 6.32 18.50
C MET A 85 -8.81 4.98 18.51
N HIS A 86 -8.82 4.29 19.64
CA HIS A 86 -8.18 2.99 19.79
C HIS A 86 -8.63 1.98 18.73
N HIS A 87 -7.66 1.46 17.98
CA HIS A 87 -7.79 0.36 17.02
C HIS A 87 -6.41 -0.28 16.78
N THR A 88 -6.33 -1.20 15.82
CA THR A 88 -5.10 -1.94 15.50
C THR A 88 -4.75 -1.86 14.02
N ASP A 89 -3.48 -1.63 13.74
CA ASP A 89 -2.95 -1.45 12.40
C ASP A 89 -2.51 -2.76 11.74
N VAL A 90 -3.30 -3.26 10.79
CA VAL A 90 -3.08 -4.55 10.13
C VAL A 90 -2.95 -4.46 8.62
N MET A 91 -3.35 -3.36 7.98
CA MET A 91 -3.30 -3.18 6.54
C MET A 91 -2.58 -1.88 6.17
N GLN A 92 -1.56 -1.99 5.32
CA GLN A 92 -0.83 -0.84 4.79
C GLN A 92 -1.03 -0.74 3.27
N GLN A 93 -1.18 0.48 2.78
CA GLN A 93 -1.44 0.76 1.38
C GLN A 93 -0.57 1.91 0.89
N TRP A 94 -0.05 1.79 -0.33
CA TRP A 94 0.91 2.73 -0.90
C TRP A 94 0.39 3.34 -2.19
N ILE A 95 0.79 4.58 -2.43
CA ILE A 95 0.66 5.27 -3.71
C ILE A 95 1.99 5.92 -4.09
N ASP A 96 2.18 6.18 -5.37
CA ASP A 96 3.24 7.09 -5.82
C ASP A 96 2.94 8.50 -5.26
N TYR A 97 3.92 9.11 -4.60
CA TYR A 97 3.75 10.44 -4.02
C TYR A 97 5.08 11.16 -3.86
N LYS A 98 5.06 12.48 -4.07
CA LYS A 98 6.22 13.35 -3.87
C LYS A 98 5.80 14.54 -3.03
N ALA A 99 6.40 14.68 -1.86
CA ALA A 99 6.32 15.88 -1.06
C ALA A 99 7.70 16.56 -0.98
N PRO A 100 7.73 17.88 -0.77
CA PRO A 100 8.96 18.58 -0.40
C PRO A 100 9.55 18.03 0.93
N PRO A 101 10.89 17.98 1.10
CA PRO A 101 11.53 17.49 2.33
C PRO A 101 11.08 18.21 3.61
N GLU A 102 10.73 19.49 3.52
CA GLU A 102 10.24 20.29 4.65
C GLU A 102 8.89 19.81 5.22
N MET A 103 8.15 18.98 4.48
CA MET A 103 6.85 18.46 4.94
C MET A 103 6.95 17.18 5.78
N TYR A 104 8.15 16.63 5.98
CA TYR A 104 8.32 15.36 6.71
C TYR A 104 7.90 15.47 8.17
N ASP A 105 8.29 16.55 8.85
CA ASP A 105 7.93 16.77 10.25
C ASP A 105 6.43 17.00 10.43
N GLU A 106 5.80 17.71 9.49
CA GLU A 106 4.36 17.95 9.49
C GLU A 106 3.56 16.65 9.31
N LEU A 107 3.98 15.79 8.38
CA LEU A 107 3.35 14.49 8.15
C LEU A 107 3.56 13.54 9.34
N ALA A 108 4.76 13.53 9.93
CA ALA A 108 5.05 12.72 11.13
C ALA A 108 4.26 13.20 12.36
N THR A 109 4.04 14.51 12.50
CA THR A 109 3.21 15.10 13.57
C THR A 109 1.72 14.81 13.36
N TYR A 110 1.30 14.72 12.10
CA TYR A 110 -0.09 14.48 11.74
C TYR A 110 -0.57 13.09 12.12
N ASP A 111 0.11 12.03 11.67
CA ASP A 111 -0.31 10.64 11.88
C ASP A 111 0.92 9.71 11.82
N GLY A 112 1.18 8.98 12.92
CA GLY A 112 2.32 8.08 13.02
C GLY A 112 2.23 6.85 12.10
N SER A 113 1.05 6.58 11.55
CA SER A 113 0.80 5.51 10.58
C SER A 113 0.82 6.00 9.13
N VAL A 114 1.15 7.28 8.90
CA VAL A 114 1.47 7.83 7.58
C VAL A 114 2.99 7.92 7.41
N VAL A 115 3.52 7.24 6.40
CA VAL A 115 4.96 7.19 6.14
C VAL A 115 5.24 7.65 4.72
N LEU A 116 6.09 8.66 4.59
CA LEU A 116 6.61 9.17 3.32
C LEU A 116 8.05 8.67 3.14
N GLU A 117 8.34 8.10 1.96
CA GLU A 117 9.67 7.62 1.57
C GLU A 117 10.08 8.29 0.25
N ARG A 118 10.94 9.32 0.31
CA ARG A 118 11.38 10.04 -0.91
C ARG A 118 12.16 9.16 -1.87
N THR A 119 12.98 8.23 -1.37
CA THR A 119 13.86 7.42 -2.22
C THR A 119 13.07 6.61 -3.24
N SER A 120 12.02 5.93 -2.78
CA SER A 120 11.08 5.20 -3.64
C SER A 120 10.01 6.10 -4.27
N GLY A 121 9.78 7.29 -3.69
CA GLY A 121 8.78 8.25 -4.16
C GLY A 121 7.37 7.80 -3.81
N GLU A 122 7.17 7.34 -2.57
CA GLU A 122 5.91 6.74 -2.13
C GLU A 122 5.46 7.33 -0.81
N ILE A 123 4.14 7.42 -0.63
CA ILE A 123 3.51 7.61 0.68
C ILE A 123 2.63 6.40 0.97
N SER A 124 2.53 6.05 2.25
CA SER A 124 1.64 4.99 2.72
C SER A 124 0.86 5.40 3.94
N ALA A 125 -0.28 4.74 4.12
CA ALA A 125 -1.07 4.77 5.34
C ALA A 125 -1.29 3.34 5.83
N ARG A 126 -1.29 3.16 7.14
CA ARG A 126 -1.59 1.89 7.82
C ARG A 126 -2.81 2.04 8.73
N CYS A 127 -3.74 1.09 8.65
CA CYS A 127 -4.96 1.03 9.46
C CYS A 127 -5.61 -0.37 9.40
N ASP A 128 -6.80 -0.56 9.99
CA ASP A 128 -7.63 -1.76 9.84
C ASP A 128 -8.60 -1.69 8.64
N LYS A 129 -8.86 -0.50 8.09
CA LYS A 129 -9.83 -0.26 7.03
C LYS A 129 -9.25 0.56 5.87
N GLU A 130 -9.61 0.18 4.65
CA GLU A 130 -9.17 0.90 3.44
C GLU A 130 -9.67 2.35 3.43
N GLY A 131 -10.91 2.56 3.90
CA GLY A 131 -11.46 3.91 3.98
C GLY A 131 -10.70 4.84 4.92
N ALA A 132 -10.10 4.29 5.99
CA ALA A 132 -9.24 5.08 6.87
C ALA A 132 -7.90 5.39 6.18
N ASN A 133 -7.35 4.49 5.38
CA ASN A 133 -6.16 4.77 4.57
C ASN A 133 -6.44 5.83 3.50
N PHE A 134 -7.62 5.83 2.85
CA PHE A 134 -8.02 6.93 1.96
C PHE A 134 -8.03 8.27 2.69
N LEU A 135 -8.66 8.32 3.86
CA LEU A 135 -8.76 9.53 4.67
C LEU A 135 -7.38 10.04 5.08
N ALA A 136 -6.52 9.15 5.57
CA ALA A 136 -5.18 9.46 6.01
C ALA A 136 -4.37 10.13 4.89
N LEU A 137 -4.37 9.53 3.69
CA LEU A 137 -3.60 10.05 2.55
C LEU A 137 -4.21 11.32 1.94
N ASN A 138 -5.53 11.46 1.94
CA ASN A 138 -6.19 12.69 1.49
C ASN A 138 -5.81 13.90 2.36
N LEU A 139 -5.82 13.71 3.68
CA LEU A 139 -5.46 14.75 4.62
C LEU A 139 -3.95 15.02 4.65
N ALA A 140 -3.11 13.98 4.46
CA ALA A 140 -1.68 14.16 4.24
C ALA A 140 -1.43 15.06 3.02
N ASN A 141 -2.15 14.84 1.92
CA ASN A 141 -2.06 15.70 0.74
C ASN A 141 -2.53 17.13 1.00
N ASP A 142 -3.61 17.31 1.75
CA ASP A 142 -4.09 18.65 2.11
C ASP A 142 -3.07 19.41 2.98
N ILE A 143 -2.32 18.72 3.85
CA ILE A 143 -1.21 19.31 4.61
C ILE A 143 -0.07 19.73 3.67
N VAL A 144 0.39 18.81 2.81
CA VAL A 144 1.49 19.06 1.86
C VAL A 144 1.18 20.21 0.90
N THR A 145 -0.09 20.39 0.53
CA THR A 145 -0.53 21.45 -0.39
C THR A 145 -0.94 22.75 0.32
N GLY A 146 -0.83 22.81 1.65
CA GLY A 146 -1.21 23.98 2.45
C GLY A 146 -2.72 24.23 2.54
N LYS A 147 -3.54 23.29 2.06
CA LYS A 147 -5.01 23.35 2.16
C LYS A 147 -5.50 23.10 3.58
N GLN A 148 -4.71 22.42 4.41
CA GLN A 148 -5.04 22.13 5.79
C GLN A 148 -3.81 22.20 6.70
N THR A 149 -4.02 22.60 7.95
CA THR A 149 -2.98 22.51 9.00
C THR A 149 -3.00 21.12 9.65
N VAL A 150 -1.90 20.69 10.26
CA VAL A 150 -1.87 19.41 11.00
C VAL A 150 -3.01 19.30 12.02
N ALA A 151 -3.22 20.34 12.83
CA ALA A 151 -4.29 20.36 13.82
C ALA A 151 -5.69 20.24 13.20
N GLY A 152 -5.94 20.96 12.10
CA GLY A 152 -7.20 20.89 11.38
C GLY A 152 -7.41 19.54 10.69
N ALA A 153 -6.35 18.92 10.16
CA ALA A 153 -6.40 17.59 9.57
C ALA A 153 -6.76 16.53 10.62
N ARG A 154 -6.13 16.58 11.81
CA ARG A 154 -6.44 15.66 12.91
C ARG A 154 -7.90 15.77 13.37
N LYS A 155 -8.44 16.99 13.45
CA LYS A 155 -9.86 17.24 13.75
C LYS A 155 -10.77 16.67 12.65
N MET A 156 -10.48 16.97 11.39
CA MET A 156 -11.26 16.49 10.24
C MET A 156 -11.23 14.96 10.15
N TYR A 157 -10.11 14.32 10.49
CA TYR A 157 -10.01 12.87 10.54
C TYR A 157 -11.08 12.29 11.48
N GLY A 158 -11.13 12.76 12.73
CA GLY A 158 -12.10 12.30 13.72
C GLY A 158 -13.55 12.51 13.26
N GLU A 159 -13.85 13.63 12.61
CA GLU A 159 -15.16 13.94 12.04
C GLU A 159 -15.55 12.96 10.93
N GLN A 160 -14.64 12.69 9.98
CA GLN A 160 -14.88 11.78 8.86
C GLN A 160 -15.05 10.33 9.33
N ILE A 161 -14.23 9.85 10.28
CA ILE A 161 -14.42 8.51 10.88
C ILE A 161 -15.76 8.42 11.62
N THR A 162 -16.14 9.46 12.36
CA THR A 162 -17.44 9.51 13.05
C THR A 162 -18.60 9.46 12.05
N ALA A 163 -18.51 10.20 10.94
CA ALA A 163 -19.51 10.17 9.88
C ALA A 163 -19.59 8.78 9.21
N MET A 164 -18.44 8.19 8.84
CA MET A 164 -18.35 6.86 8.25
C MET A 164 -18.98 5.79 9.17
N LYS A 165 -18.65 5.80 10.47
CA LYS A 165 -19.24 4.88 11.45
C LYS A 165 -20.75 5.06 11.60
N ALA A 166 -21.23 6.29 11.50
CA ALA A 166 -22.65 6.62 11.50
C ALA A 166 -23.35 6.37 10.16
N LYS A 167 -22.66 5.81 9.15
CA LYS A 167 -23.16 5.62 7.78
C LYS A 167 -23.67 6.92 7.14
N ARG A 168 -23.10 8.05 7.54
CA ARG A 168 -23.31 9.36 6.92
C ARG A 168 -22.24 9.58 5.85
N PRO A 169 -22.46 10.49 4.88
CA PRO A 169 -21.46 10.80 3.86
C PRO A 169 -20.11 11.15 4.49
N ALA A 170 -19.05 10.50 4.03
CA ALA A 170 -17.67 10.71 4.49
C ALA A 170 -16.72 10.65 3.28
N PRO A 171 -16.75 11.66 2.39
CA PRO A 171 -16.12 11.56 1.06
C PRO A 171 -14.62 11.26 1.08
N TYR A 172 -13.91 11.68 2.13
CA TYR A 172 -12.47 11.45 2.26
C TYR A 172 -12.14 9.99 2.59
N THR A 173 -13.13 9.20 3.02
CA THR A 173 -12.99 7.76 3.30
C THR A 173 -13.34 6.88 2.10
N GLU A 174 -13.87 7.44 1.02
CA GLU A 174 -14.42 6.66 -0.09
C GLU A 174 -13.40 6.43 -1.20
N LYS A 175 -12.52 7.41 -1.43
CA LYS A 175 -11.51 7.42 -2.49
C LYS A 175 -10.44 8.48 -2.21
N LEU A 176 -9.36 8.44 -2.98
CA LEU A 176 -8.45 9.58 -3.05
C LEU A 176 -9.14 10.75 -3.77
N VAL A 177 -9.13 11.93 -3.15
CA VAL A 177 -9.80 13.16 -3.64
C VAL A 177 -8.84 14.11 -4.36
N PHE A 178 -7.63 13.64 -4.65
CA PHE A 178 -6.62 14.32 -5.44
C PHE A 178 -6.13 13.39 -6.55
N GLN A 179 -5.50 13.97 -7.57
CA GLN A 179 -4.89 13.18 -8.64
C GLN A 179 -3.57 12.58 -8.14
N VAL A 180 -3.52 11.26 -8.03
CA VAL A 180 -2.29 10.54 -7.67
C VAL A 180 -1.26 10.72 -8.80
N PRO A 181 -0.04 11.20 -8.50
CA PRO A 181 1.03 11.26 -9.48
C PRO A 181 1.31 9.89 -10.08
N THR A 182 1.69 9.82 -11.37
CA THR A 182 2.03 8.56 -12.04
C THR A 182 3.51 8.54 -12.42
N GLY A 183 4.29 7.77 -11.65
CA GLY A 183 5.74 7.61 -11.86
C GLY A 183 6.56 8.89 -11.64
N ARG A 184 7.90 8.74 -11.60
CA ARG A 184 8.87 9.84 -11.40
C ARG A 184 8.68 10.65 -10.12
N THR A 185 8.13 10.03 -9.07
CA THR A 185 7.97 10.63 -7.74
C THR A 185 9.22 10.46 -6.87
N GLY A 186 10.13 9.57 -7.24
CA GLY A 186 11.37 9.32 -6.51
C GLY A 186 12.32 10.52 -6.47
N ASP A 187 12.96 10.69 -5.32
CA ASP A 187 14.13 11.52 -5.05
C ASP A 187 15.13 10.67 -4.25
N PRO A 188 16.06 9.95 -4.92
CA PRO A 188 16.95 8.97 -4.31
C PRO A 188 18.18 9.58 -3.62
N ASP A 189 18.17 10.89 -3.35
CA ASP A 189 19.31 11.65 -2.87
C ASP A 189 20.50 11.70 -3.86
N ARG A 190 21.63 12.26 -3.41
CA ARG A 190 22.89 12.35 -4.16
C ARG A 190 24.00 11.64 -3.39
N PRO A 191 24.96 11.01 -4.10
CA PRO A 191 26.14 10.46 -3.45
C PRO A 191 26.98 11.59 -2.83
N ILE A 192 27.58 11.33 -1.67
CA ILE A 192 28.62 12.21 -1.10
C ILE A 192 29.86 12.13 -1.98
N ALA A 193 30.44 13.27 -2.34
CA ALA A 193 31.64 13.29 -3.15
C ALA A 193 32.84 12.71 -2.38
N ALA A 194 33.74 11.99 -3.06
CA ALA A 194 34.92 11.39 -2.42
C ALA A 194 35.80 12.41 -1.67
N ALA A 195 35.86 13.65 -2.17
CA ALA A 195 36.57 14.75 -1.52
C ALA A 195 35.95 15.19 -0.18
N GLU A 196 34.64 14.95 0.02
CA GLU A 196 33.91 15.28 1.25
C GLU A 196 34.01 14.16 2.31
N MET A 197 34.38 12.93 1.92
CA MET A 197 34.55 11.79 2.82
C MET A 197 35.93 11.72 3.50
N SER A 198 36.88 12.56 3.11
CA SER A 198 38.30 12.46 3.51
C SER A 198 38.70 13.40 4.66
N ARG A 199 37.82 13.66 5.64
CA ARG A 199 38.11 14.50 6.82
C ARG A 199 38.13 13.70 8.11
#